data_AF-A0A9P5JGS3-F1
#
_entry.id   AF-A0A9P5JGS3-F1
#
_cell.length_a   1.000
_cell.length_b   1.000
_cell.length_c   1.000
_cell.angle_alpha   90.00
_cell.angle_beta   90.00
_cell.angle_gamma   90.00
#
_symmetry.space_group_name_H-M   'P 1'
#
loop_
_entity.id
_entity.type
_entity.pdbx_description
1 polymer ?
#
loop_
_entity_poly.entity_id
_entity_poly.type
_entity_poly.pdbx_seq_one_letter_code
_entity_poly.pdbx_strand_id
1 'polypeptide(L)'
;MTTNRTSERIVSRADTADSPASPVFQTIPVRWKGMTLDHAKWSFTSQELQNMVGRAIKQSSVEVTAIRLLSAQALDIEMPEEIEKLETERDEIKSRYSHQVRLRKLLMRSLDLYVDGSDPETAHRLLRDLQDVSLLCETLSQQMHVVMDQLSQIKTLREQHLSSALIMALHKLNAGFLRSSAEAEELKAELIKAQSEREDGWNKALELERDLDNLRGQLETASADGQSVIVDDALSILSAKGNQGSRVTQARKSSMRASKASLRHFSKVSARSSTHSQRFGG
;
A
#
# COMPACT_ATOMS: atom_id res chain seq x y z
N MET A 1 -68.40 8.85 -44.12
CA MET A 1 -68.08 9.97 -45.03
C MET A 1 -67.12 10.90 -44.31
N THR A 2 -65.90 10.92 -44.84
CA THR A 2 -64.71 11.62 -44.38
C THR A 2 -64.77 13.11 -44.71
N THR A 3 -64.41 13.97 -43.75
CA THR A 3 -63.45 15.08 -43.93
C THR A 3 -63.32 15.79 -42.59
N ASN A 4 -62.11 15.86 -42.05
CA ASN A 4 -61.65 17.10 -41.44
C ASN A 4 -60.12 17.16 -41.47
N ARG A 5 -59.71 18.13 -42.26
CA ARG A 5 -58.38 18.58 -42.61
C ARG A 5 -57.96 19.54 -41.51
N THR A 6 -56.97 19.16 -40.71
CA THR A 6 -56.38 20.06 -39.70
C THR A 6 -54.92 20.28 -40.03
N SER A 7 -54.68 21.54 -40.37
CA SER A 7 -53.47 22.23 -40.79
C SER A 7 -52.19 21.80 -40.07
N GLU A 8 -51.23 21.33 -40.86
CA GLU A 8 -49.82 21.29 -40.50
C GLU A 8 -49.31 22.73 -40.36
N ARG A 9 -49.06 23.14 -39.12
CA ARG A 9 -48.34 24.38 -38.83
C ARG A 9 -46.85 24.05 -38.82
N ILE A 10 -46.24 24.08 -40.00
CA ILE A 10 -44.78 24.05 -40.15
C ILE A 10 -44.24 25.33 -39.51
N VAL A 11 -43.73 25.21 -38.29
CA VAL A 11 -42.91 26.25 -37.66
C VAL A 11 -41.56 26.19 -38.36
N SER A 12 -41.38 27.05 -39.36
CA SER A 12 -40.09 27.32 -39.99
C SER A 12 -39.15 27.84 -38.91
N ARG A 13 -38.33 26.95 -38.35
CA ARG A 13 -37.20 27.31 -37.49
C ARG A 13 -36.24 28.10 -38.37
N ALA A 14 -36.12 29.40 -38.09
CA ALA A 14 -35.17 30.26 -38.75
C ALA A 14 -33.77 29.64 -38.65
N ASP A 15 -33.16 29.37 -39.80
CA ASP A 15 -31.74 29.08 -39.92
C ASP A 15 -30.96 30.30 -39.44
N THR A 16 -30.55 30.27 -38.16
CA THR A 16 -29.54 31.18 -37.67
C THR A 16 -28.25 30.82 -38.37
N ALA A 17 -27.80 31.70 -39.28
CA ALA A 17 -26.53 31.64 -39.96
C ALA A 17 -25.43 31.04 -39.08
N ASP A 18 -24.84 29.95 -39.57
CA ASP A 18 -23.75 29.20 -38.96
C ASP A 18 -22.60 30.14 -38.62
N SER A 19 -22.55 30.59 -37.37
CA SER A 19 -21.32 31.08 -36.78
C SER A 19 -20.36 29.90 -36.77
N PRO A 20 -19.12 30.01 -37.29
CA PRO A 20 -18.19 28.88 -37.31
C PRO A 20 -18.07 28.31 -35.90
N ALA A 21 -18.51 27.05 -35.75
CA ALA A 21 -18.56 26.36 -34.48
C ALA A 21 -17.16 26.45 -33.85
N SER A 22 -17.09 26.98 -32.62
CA SER A 22 -15.84 26.95 -31.87
C SER A 22 -15.37 25.50 -31.77
N PRO A 23 -14.08 25.20 -31.99
CA PRO A 23 -13.60 23.83 -32.11
C PRO A 23 -14.01 23.03 -30.87
N VAL A 24 -14.86 22.02 -31.09
CA VAL A 24 -15.26 21.08 -30.03
C VAL A 24 -14.16 20.05 -29.93
N PHE A 25 -13.26 20.22 -28.96
CA PHE A 25 -12.23 19.24 -28.66
C PHE A 25 -12.88 18.01 -28.02
N GLN A 26 -13.25 17.03 -28.85
CA GLN A 26 -13.69 15.72 -28.38
C GLN A 26 -12.47 14.93 -27.90
N THR A 27 -12.40 14.61 -26.62
CA THR A 27 -11.38 13.71 -26.09
C THR A 27 -11.70 12.28 -26.51
N ILE A 28 -10.80 11.63 -27.24
CA ILE A 28 -10.96 10.22 -27.64
C ILE A 28 -10.85 9.36 -26.37
N PRO A 29 -11.91 8.62 -25.97
CA PRO A 29 -11.85 7.78 -24.78
C PRO A 29 -10.88 6.63 -25.01
N VAL A 30 -10.11 6.31 -23.98
CA VAL A 30 -9.16 5.21 -24.01
C VAL A 30 -9.93 3.87 -24.01
N ARG A 31 -9.52 2.90 -24.84
CA ARG A 31 -10.21 1.60 -24.98
C ARG A 31 -10.16 0.71 -23.74
N TRP A 32 -9.22 0.98 -22.83
CA TRP A 32 -9.02 0.22 -21.62
C TRP A 32 -9.75 0.89 -20.46
N LYS A 33 -10.63 0.14 -19.80
CA LYS A 33 -11.38 0.60 -18.63
C LYS A 33 -11.01 -0.27 -17.43
N GLY A 34 -10.74 0.38 -16.29
CA GLY A 34 -10.55 -0.32 -15.03
C GLY A 34 -11.82 -1.08 -14.63
N MET A 35 -11.64 -2.29 -14.11
CA MET A 35 -12.75 -3.06 -13.51
C MET A 35 -12.94 -2.65 -12.05
N THR A 36 -14.19 -2.63 -11.59
CA THR A 36 -14.49 -2.44 -10.17
C THR A 36 -14.15 -3.71 -9.38
N LEU A 37 -13.97 -3.56 -8.06
CA LEU A 37 -13.63 -4.67 -7.17
C LEU A 37 -14.66 -5.81 -7.24
N ASP A 38 -15.95 -5.50 -7.29
CA ASP A 38 -16.99 -6.52 -7.40
C ASP A 38 -16.90 -7.24 -8.74
N HIS A 39 -16.69 -6.53 -9.84
CA HIS A 39 -16.55 -7.15 -11.15
C HIS A 39 -15.29 -8.02 -11.24
N ALA A 40 -14.19 -7.60 -10.61
CA ALA A 40 -12.94 -8.35 -10.55
C ALA A 40 -13.11 -9.67 -9.77
N LYS A 41 -13.89 -9.69 -8.67
CA LYS A 41 -14.19 -10.90 -7.91
C LYS A 41 -14.92 -11.96 -8.71
N TRP A 42 -15.81 -11.54 -9.62
CA TRP A 42 -16.57 -12.46 -10.48
C TRP A 42 -15.82 -12.88 -11.74
N SER A 43 -14.90 -12.03 -12.22
CA SER A 43 -14.23 -12.23 -13.51
C SER A 43 -12.92 -13.02 -13.40
N PHE A 44 -12.19 -12.88 -12.29
CA PHE A 44 -10.88 -13.52 -12.12
C PHE A 44 -10.94 -14.67 -11.13
N THR A 45 -10.22 -15.74 -11.46
CA THR A 45 -9.97 -16.83 -10.52
C THR A 45 -8.96 -16.40 -9.44
N SER A 46 -8.98 -17.07 -8.28
CA SER A 46 -8.02 -16.79 -7.21
C SER A 46 -6.56 -16.92 -7.65
N GLN A 47 -6.26 -17.88 -8.53
CA GLN A 47 -4.89 -18.09 -9.03
C GLN A 47 -4.46 -16.96 -9.97
N GLU A 48 -5.35 -16.47 -10.83
CA GLU A 48 -5.07 -15.32 -11.69
C GLU A 48 -4.83 -14.04 -10.88
N LEU A 49 -5.63 -13.82 -9.82
CA LEU A 49 -5.42 -12.70 -8.89
C LEU A 49 -4.07 -12.81 -8.18
N GLN A 50 -3.71 -13.99 -7.68
CA GLN A 50 -2.41 -14.22 -7.03
C GLN A 50 -1.25 -13.99 -8.01
N ASN A 51 -1.37 -14.45 -9.26
CA ASN A 51 -0.36 -14.21 -10.29
C ASN A 51 -0.24 -12.73 -10.64
N MET A 52 -1.37 -12.01 -10.73
CA MET A 52 -1.39 -10.58 -11.00
C MET A 52 -0.74 -9.79 -9.86
N VAL A 53 -1.11 -10.08 -8.61
CA VAL A 53 -0.51 -9.48 -7.42
C VAL A 53 0.97 -9.82 -7.32
N GLY A 54 1.35 -11.07 -7.56
CA GLY A 54 2.75 -11.50 -7.56
C GLY A 54 3.60 -10.77 -8.62
N ARG A 55 3.04 -10.54 -9.82
CA ARG A 55 3.69 -9.71 -10.85
C ARG A 55 3.79 -8.25 -10.41
N ALA A 56 2.71 -7.67 -9.89
CA ALA A 56 2.68 -6.29 -9.42
C ALA A 56 3.71 -6.05 -8.30
N ILE A 57 3.80 -6.97 -7.33
CA ILE A 57 4.79 -6.93 -6.26
C ILE A 57 6.20 -7.00 -6.85
N LYS A 58 6.48 -7.96 -7.73
CA LYS A 58 7.81 -8.09 -8.36
C LYS A 58 8.20 -6.81 -9.12
N GLN A 59 7.31 -6.27 -9.94
CA GLN A 59 7.54 -5.02 -10.67
C GLN A 59 7.78 -3.85 -9.71
N SER A 60 6.94 -3.69 -8.69
CA SER A 60 7.10 -2.64 -7.67
C SER A 60 8.37 -2.80 -6.82
N SER A 61 8.85 -4.02 -6.62
CA SER A 61 10.06 -4.33 -5.84
C SER A 61 11.35 -4.11 -6.62
N VAL A 62 11.32 -4.18 -7.96
CA VAL A 62 12.48 -3.88 -8.82
C VAL A 62 12.69 -2.37 -8.91
N GLU A 63 11.63 -1.58 -8.75
CA GLU A 63 11.64 -0.12 -8.82
C GLU A 63 11.69 0.54 -7.43
N VAL A 64 12.55 0.08 -6.50
CA VAL A 64 12.70 0.74 -5.18
C VAL A 64 13.09 2.22 -5.31
N THR A 65 13.77 2.59 -6.39
CA THR A 65 14.10 3.97 -6.77
C THR A 65 12.89 4.81 -7.19
N ALA A 66 11.75 4.18 -7.47
CA ALA A 66 10.49 4.86 -7.83
C ALA A 66 9.62 5.22 -6.62
N ILE A 67 10.00 4.77 -5.40
CA ILE A 67 9.27 5.07 -4.17
C ILE A 67 9.48 6.55 -3.84
N ARG A 68 8.43 7.36 -4.05
CA ARG A 68 8.39 8.79 -3.69
C ARG A 68 7.42 8.97 -2.54
N LEU A 69 7.94 9.32 -1.36
CA LEU A 69 7.13 9.64 -0.18
C LEU A 69 7.18 11.15 0.06
N LEU A 70 6.00 11.74 0.28
CA LEU A 70 5.85 13.13 0.68
C LEU A 70 5.71 13.20 2.21
N SER A 71 6.00 14.37 2.77
CA SER A 71 5.74 14.63 4.19
C SER A 71 4.23 14.74 4.43
N ALA A 72 3.79 14.41 5.66
CA ALA A 72 2.38 14.57 6.04
C ALA A 72 1.92 16.04 5.93
N GLN A 73 2.81 16.99 6.25
CA GLN A 73 2.55 18.42 6.11
C GLN A 73 2.25 18.80 4.65
N ALA A 74 3.05 18.32 3.71
CA ALA A 74 2.85 18.60 2.29
C ALA A 74 1.55 17.96 1.76
N LEU A 75 1.15 16.81 2.31
CA LEU A 75 -0.03 16.08 1.89
C LEU A 75 -1.34 16.69 2.38
N ASP A 76 -1.38 17.05 3.66
CA ASP A 76 -2.61 17.41 4.34
C ASP A 76 -2.89 18.90 4.32
N ILE A 77 -1.85 19.74 4.18
CA ILE A 77 -1.97 21.20 4.28
C ILE A 77 -1.54 21.87 2.97
N GLU A 78 -0.29 21.68 2.54
CA GLU A 78 0.25 22.48 1.42
C GLU A 78 -0.39 22.14 0.07
N MET A 79 -0.55 20.84 -0.26
CA MET A 79 -1.13 20.45 -1.54
C MET A 79 -2.61 20.83 -1.69
N PRO A 80 -3.49 20.63 -0.70
CA PRO A 80 -4.88 21.09 -0.79
C PRO A 80 -5.00 22.61 -0.95
N GLU A 81 -4.23 23.38 -0.17
CA GLU A 81 -4.20 24.84 -0.29
C GLU A 81 -3.73 25.29 -1.67
N GLU A 82 -2.71 24.64 -2.22
CA GLU A 82 -2.19 24.98 -3.55
C GLU A 82 -3.16 24.58 -4.67
N ILE A 83 -3.85 23.44 -4.55
CA ILE A 83 -4.90 23.05 -5.49
C ILE A 83 -6.02 24.08 -5.50
N GLU A 84 -6.48 24.54 -4.33
CA GLU A 84 -7.54 25.54 -4.24
C GLU A 84 -7.11 26.84 -4.92
N LYS A 85 -5.89 27.32 -4.65
CA LYS A 85 -5.33 28.52 -5.32
C LYS A 85 -5.32 28.34 -6.83
N LEU A 86 -4.74 27.24 -7.34
CA LEU A 86 -4.66 26.99 -8.78
C LEU A 86 -6.04 26.79 -9.42
N GLU A 87 -7.02 26.23 -8.70
CA GLU A 87 -8.40 26.11 -9.19
C GLU A 87 -9.09 27.48 -9.30
N THR A 88 -8.89 28.37 -8.32
CA THR A 88 -9.39 29.75 -8.39
C THR A 88 -8.76 30.52 -9.54
N GLU A 89 -7.44 30.45 -9.70
CA GLU A 89 -6.72 31.07 -10.81
C GLU A 89 -7.20 30.53 -12.17
N ARG A 90 -7.38 29.21 -12.28
CA ARG A 90 -7.92 28.58 -13.49
C ARG A 90 -9.31 29.12 -13.83
N ASP A 91 -10.19 29.26 -12.84
CA ASP A 91 -11.54 29.77 -13.08
C ASP A 91 -11.56 31.26 -13.43
N GLU A 92 -10.67 32.06 -12.85
CA GLU A 92 -10.46 33.45 -13.25
C GLU A 92 -9.97 33.57 -14.70
N ILE A 93 -8.90 32.84 -15.06
CA ILE A 93 -8.35 32.81 -16.42
C ILE A 93 -9.43 32.35 -17.40
N LYS A 94 -10.23 31.35 -17.04
CA LYS A 94 -11.31 30.82 -17.89
C LYS A 94 -12.39 31.87 -18.13
N SER A 95 -12.77 32.60 -17.09
CA SER A 95 -13.75 33.69 -17.19
C SER A 95 -13.23 34.81 -18.09
N ARG A 96 -11.99 35.26 -17.87
CA ARG A 96 -11.32 36.29 -18.70
C ARG A 96 -11.19 35.84 -20.16
N TYR A 97 -10.75 34.59 -20.39
CA TYR A 97 -10.64 34.02 -21.72
C TYR A 97 -12.00 33.95 -22.43
N SER A 98 -13.05 33.48 -21.75
CA SER A 98 -14.40 33.43 -22.31
C SER A 98 -14.91 34.82 -22.70
N HIS A 99 -14.64 35.83 -21.86
CA HIS A 99 -14.96 37.22 -22.16
C HIS A 99 -14.21 37.72 -23.41
N GLN A 100 -12.89 37.52 -23.48
CA GLN A 100 -12.08 37.94 -24.63
C GLN A 100 -12.46 37.24 -25.94
N VAL A 101 -12.80 35.95 -25.90
CA VAL A 101 -13.32 35.23 -27.06
C VAL A 101 -14.65 35.81 -27.55
N ARG A 102 -15.54 36.25 -26.65
CA ARG A 102 -16.80 36.92 -27.03
C ARG A 102 -16.53 38.29 -27.65
N LEU A 103 -15.61 39.07 -27.07
CA LEU A 103 -15.18 40.35 -27.64
C LEU A 103 -14.56 40.18 -29.02
N ARG A 104 -13.66 39.21 -29.20
CA ARG A 104 -13.07 38.87 -30.50
C ARG A 104 -14.16 38.59 -31.55
N LYS A 105 -15.18 37.80 -31.20
CA LYS A 105 -16.31 37.50 -32.08
C LYS A 105 -17.12 38.75 -32.42
N LEU A 106 -17.33 39.65 -31.45
CA LEU A 106 -18.03 40.92 -31.69
C LEU A 106 -17.24 41.83 -32.63
N LEU A 107 -15.92 41.98 -32.38
CA LEU A 107 -15.02 42.78 -33.21
C LEU A 107 -14.94 42.25 -34.66
N MET A 108 -14.87 40.93 -34.83
CA MET A 108 -14.92 40.31 -36.16
C MET A 108 -16.25 40.61 -36.88
N ARG A 109 -17.39 40.51 -36.18
CA ARG A 109 -18.69 40.83 -36.77
C ARG A 109 -18.83 42.32 -37.09
N SER A 110 -18.30 43.21 -36.25
CA SER A 110 -18.31 44.64 -36.56
C SER A 110 -17.40 44.97 -37.73
N LEU A 111 -16.24 44.31 -37.85
CA LEU A 111 -15.32 44.52 -38.96
C LEU A 111 -15.95 44.08 -40.29
N ASP A 112 -16.71 42.97 -40.30
CA ASP A 112 -17.45 42.46 -41.46
C ASP A 112 -18.36 43.53 -42.11
N LEU A 113 -18.98 44.39 -41.30
CA LEU A 113 -19.84 45.49 -41.77
C LEU A 113 -19.10 46.60 -42.51
N TYR A 114 -17.78 46.72 -42.34
CA TYR A 114 -16.94 47.75 -42.95
C TYR A 114 -16.02 47.20 -44.05
N VAL A 115 -16.12 45.91 -44.38
CA VAL A 115 -15.32 45.26 -45.45
C VAL A 115 -15.57 45.88 -46.83
N ASP A 116 -16.78 46.41 -47.06
CA ASP A 116 -17.16 47.07 -48.33
C ASP A 116 -16.46 48.43 -48.56
N GLY A 117 -15.61 48.88 -47.64
CA GLY A 117 -14.81 50.10 -47.78
C GLY A 117 -15.55 51.39 -47.42
N SER A 118 -16.69 51.30 -46.73
CA SER A 118 -17.50 52.45 -46.34
C SER A 118 -16.79 53.42 -45.38
N ASP A 119 -15.90 52.92 -44.52
CA ASP A 119 -15.08 53.73 -43.62
C ASP A 119 -13.77 52.98 -43.30
N PRO A 120 -12.68 53.29 -44.02
CA PRO A 120 -11.41 52.59 -43.82
C PRO A 120 -10.82 52.90 -42.44
N GLU A 121 -11.00 54.09 -41.87
CA GLU A 121 -10.31 54.43 -40.62
C GLU A 121 -10.89 53.67 -39.42
N THR A 122 -12.21 53.52 -39.38
CA THR A 122 -12.88 52.67 -38.37
C THR A 122 -12.50 51.19 -38.54
N ALA A 123 -12.40 50.70 -39.78
CA ALA A 123 -11.94 49.33 -40.05
C ALA A 123 -10.50 49.07 -39.53
N HIS A 124 -9.58 50.02 -39.73
CA HIS A 124 -8.20 49.90 -39.21
C HIS A 124 -8.14 49.90 -37.68
N ARG A 125 -9.00 50.67 -37.01
CA ARG A 125 -9.10 50.67 -35.53
C ARG A 125 -9.62 49.33 -35.01
N LEU A 126 -10.71 48.82 -35.59
CA LEU A 126 -11.27 47.51 -35.23
C LEU A 126 -10.26 46.37 -35.49
N LEU A 127 -9.46 46.46 -36.54
CA LEU A 127 -8.40 45.50 -36.83
C LEU A 127 -7.30 45.50 -35.76
N ARG A 128 -6.90 46.69 -35.28
CA ARG A 128 -5.92 46.82 -34.19
C ARG A 128 -6.46 46.24 -32.89
N ASP A 129 -7.70 46.59 -32.52
CA ASP A 129 -8.33 46.05 -31.32
C ASP A 129 -8.49 44.53 -31.41
N LEU A 130 -8.79 43.99 -32.60
CA LEU A 130 -8.86 42.56 -32.85
C LEU A 130 -7.50 41.88 -32.69
N GLN A 131 -6.42 42.52 -33.13
CA GLN A 131 -5.06 42.03 -32.93
C GLN A 131 -4.72 41.96 -31.44
N ASP A 132 -5.00 43.01 -30.68
CA ASP A 132 -4.74 43.09 -29.24
C ASP A 132 -5.54 42.03 -28.46
N VAL A 133 -6.83 41.87 -28.75
CA VAL A 133 -7.67 40.83 -28.15
C VAL A 133 -7.19 39.43 -28.52
N SER A 134 -6.68 39.23 -29.74
CA SER A 134 -6.15 37.93 -30.17
C SER A 134 -4.86 37.56 -29.42
N LEU A 135 -3.93 38.50 -29.25
CA LEU A 135 -2.72 38.32 -28.45
C LEU A 135 -3.05 38.04 -26.97
N LEU A 136 -4.05 38.72 -26.43
CA LEU A 136 -4.51 38.48 -25.06
C LEU A 136 -5.16 37.08 -24.92
N CYS A 137 -5.93 36.63 -25.91
CA CYS A 137 -6.48 35.27 -25.92
C CYS A 137 -5.37 34.20 -25.92
N GLU A 138 -4.31 34.40 -26.70
CA GLU A 138 -3.16 33.48 -26.75
C GLU A 138 -2.43 33.44 -25.41
N THR A 139 -2.19 34.61 -24.81
CA THR A 139 -1.54 34.72 -23.49
C THR A 139 -2.36 34.01 -22.40
N LEU A 140 -3.67 34.24 -22.35
CA LEU A 140 -4.58 33.58 -21.40
C LEU A 140 -4.64 32.07 -21.64
N SER A 141 -4.61 31.62 -22.90
CA SER A 141 -4.55 30.20 -23.24
C SER A 141 -3.25 29.56 -22.73
N GLN A 142 -2.12 30.25 -22.88
CA GLN A 142 -0.82 29.77 -22.41
C GLN A 142 -0.78 29.67 -20.88
N GLN A 143 -1.30 30.68 -20.18
CA GLN A 143 -1.45 30.65 -18.71
C GLN A 143 -2.36 29.52 -18.25
N MET A 144 -3.50 29.30 -18.94
CA MET A 144 -4.41 28.18 -18.67
C MET A 144 -3.69 26.84 -18.76
N HIS A 145 -2.86 26.65 -19.79
CA HIS A 145 -2.09 25.41 -19.96
C HIS A 145 -1.09 25.18 -18.83
N VAL A 146 -0.39 26.23 -18.38
CA VAL A 146 0.56 26.13 -17.26
C VAL A 146 -0.14 25.72 -15.96
N VAL A 147 -1.27 26.36 -15.64
CA VAL A 147 -2.04 26.04 -14.41
C VAL A 147 -2.62 24.62 -14.48
N MET A 148 -3.15 24.22 -15.64
CA MET A 148 -3.64 22.86 -15.84
C MET A 148 -2.53 21.81 -15.71
N ASP A 149 -1.34 22.10 -16.24
CA ASP A 149 -0.19 21.22 -16.13
C ASP A 149 0.24 21.06 -14.66
N GLN A 150 0.36 22.17 -13.92
CA GLN A 150 0.65 22.14 -12.48
C GLN A 150 -0.39 21.34 -11.69
N LEU A 151 -1.69 21.54 -11.94
CA LEU A 151 -2.74 20.73 -11.31
C LEU A 151 -2.61 19.24 -11.65
N SER A 152 -2.23 18.90 -12.88
CA SER A 152 -2.00 17.51 -13.28
C SER A 152 -0.76 16.91 -12.61
N GLN A 153 0.31 17.70 -12.45
CA GLN A 153 1.53 17.29 -11.76
C GLN A 153 1.26 17.02 -10.27
N ILE A 154 0.49 17.87 -9.60
CA ILE A 154 0.11 17.64 -8.19
C ILE A 154 -0.74 16.37 -8.05
N LYS A 155 -1.69 16.13 -8.96
CA LYS A 155 -2.51 14.90 -8.96
C LYS A 155 -1.67 13.65 -9.16
N THR A 156 -0.79 13.64 -10.15
CA THR A 156 0.09 12.48 -10.41
C THR A 156 1.07 12.26 -9.26
N LEU A 157 1.58 13.32 -8.64
CA LEU A 157 2.43 13.22 -7.45
C LEU A 157 1.69 12.59 -6.26
N ARG A 158 0.43 12.96 -6.04
CA ARG A 158 -0.44 12.35 -5.02
C ARG A 158 -0.68 10.86 -5.30
N GLU A 159 -0.99 10.50 -6.54
CA GLU A 159 -1.19 9.10 -6.93
C GLU A 159 0.09 8.26 -6.73
N GLN A 160 1.25 8.82 -7.12
CA GLN A 160 2.55 8.20 -6.90
C GLN A 160 2.84 8.03 -5.40
N HIS A 161 2.51 9.02 -4.57
CA HIS A 161 2.65 8.93 -3.12
C HIS A 161 1.84 7.78 -2.53
N LEU A 162 0.55 7.71 -2.87
CA LEU A 162 -0.36 6.68 -2.36
C LEU A 162 0.11 5.28 -2.78
N SER A 163 0.51 5.12 -4.03
CA SER A 163 1.09 3.87 -4.52
C SER A 163 2.37 3.50 -3.77
N SER A 164 3.30 4.46 -3.63
CA SER A 164 4.58 4.27 -2.93
C SER A 164 4.38 3.92 -1.45
N ALA A 165 3.46 4.60 -0.77
CA ALA A 165 3.12 4.36 0.62
C ALA A 165 2.49 2.96 0.80
N LEU A 166 1.61 2.55 -0.11
CA LEU A 166 1.00 1.21 -0.10
C LEU A 166 2.06 0.13 -0.33
N ILE A 167 2.95 0.29 -1.30
CA ILE A 167 4.05 -0.65 -1.57
C ILE A 167 4.94 -0.80 -0.34
N MET A 168 5.32 0.31 0.29
CA MET A 168 6.13 0.30 1.51
C MET A 168 5.41 -0.41 2.66
N ALA A 169 4.10 -0.18 2.83
CA ALA A 169 3.28 -0.87 3.82
C ALA A 169 3.22 -2.37 3.56
N LEU A 170 3.05 -2.79 2.29
CA LEU A 170 3.06 -4.20 1.89
C LEU A 170 4.42 -4.85 2.16
N HIS A 171 5.53 -4.16 1.89
CA HIS A 171 6.86 -4.66 2.20
C HIS A 171 7.07 -4.84 3.71
N LYS A 172 6.62 -3.87 4.51
CA LYS A 172 6.71 -3.95 5.98
C LYS A 172 5.83 -5.07 6.54
N LEU A 173 4.62 -5.24 6.01
CA LEU A 173 3.71 -6.32 6.37
C LEU A 173 4.32 -7.68 6.01
N ASN A 174 4.81 -7.84 4.78
CA ASN A 174 5.41 -9.10 4.34
C ASN A 174 6.66 -9.44 5.18
N ALA A 175 7.51 -8.45 5.47
CA ALA A 175 8.66 -8.66 6.37
C ALA A 175 8.24 -9.05 7.80
N GLY A 176 7.12 -8.50 8.30
CA GLY A 176 6.54 -8.90 9.58
C GLY A 176 5.96 -10.31 9.56
N PHE A 177 5.24 -10.66 8.48
CA PHE A 177 4.68 -11.98 8.26
C PHE A 177 5.78 -13.04 8.19
N LEU A 178 6.84 -12.81 7.40
CA LEU A 178 7.99 -13.71 7.30
C LEU A 178 8.66 -13.94 8.66
N ARG A 179 8.82 -12.89 9.48
CA ARG A 179 9.33 -13.01 10.85
C ARG A 179 8.42 -13.87 11.73
N SER A 180 7.11 -13.58 11.76
CA SER A 180 6.16 -14.37 12.55
C SER A 180 6.05 -15.83 12.09
N SER A 181 6.21 -16.09 10.79
CA SER A 181 6.22 -17.44 10.23
C SER A 181 7.48 -18.20 10.66
N ALA A 182 8.65 -17.55 10.63
CA ALA A 182 9.90 -18.14 11.11
C ALA A 182 9.84 -18.45 12.61
N GLU A 183 9.30 -17.54 13.43
CA GLU A 183 9.07 -17.77 14.86
C GLU A 183 8.11 -18.95 15.10
N ALA A 184 7.04 -19.05 14.30
CA ALA A 184 6.11 -20.17 14.39
C ALA A 184 6.74 -21.51 13.98
N GLU A 185 7.64 -21.52 13.00
CA GLU A 185 8.42 -22.71 12.61
C GLU A 185 9.44 -23.09 13.69
N GLU A 186 10.12 -22.11 14.29
CA GLU A 186 11.05 -22.33 15.40
C GLU A 186 10.34 -22.95 16.61
N LEU A 187 9.20 -22.39 17.03
CA LEU A 187 8.38 -22.95 18.12
C LEU A 187 7.87 -24.37 17.82
N LYS A 188 7.52 -24.66 16.56
CA LYS A 188 7.17 -26.03 16.14
C LYS A 188 8.36 -26.97 16.26
N ALA A 189 9.56 -26.53 15.86
CA ALA A 189 10.77 -27.33 15.98
C ALA A 189 11.12 -27.60 17.46
N GLU A 190 10.96 -26.60 18.34
CA GLU A 190 11.12 -26.77 19.78
C GLU A 190 10.11 -27.74 20.37
N LEU A 191 8.85 -27.68 19.93
CA LEU A 191 7.80 -28.60 20.36
C LEU A 191 8.13 -30.04 19.96
N ILE A 192 8.54 -30.26 18.70
CA ILE A 192 8.97 -31.59 18.21
C ILE A 192 10.15 -32.10 19.05
N LYS A 193 11.13 -31.25 19.34
CA LYS A 193 12.28 -31.61 20.18
C LYS A 193 11.86 -31.96 21.61
N ALA A 194 10.97 -31.19 22.21
CA ALA A 194 10.46 -31.45 23.56
C ALA A 194 9.63 -32.75 23.60
N GLN A 195 8.88 -33.05 22.53
CA GLN A 195 8.16 -34.31 22.37
C GLN A 195 9.12 -35.49 22.26
N SER A 196 10.19 -35.40 21.45
CA SER A 196 11.18 -36.47 21.35
C SER A 196 11.91 -36.69 22.68
N GLU A 197 12.27 -35.63 23.40
CA GLU A 197 12.89 -35.75 24.73
C GLU A 197 11.94 -36.42 25.75
N ARG A 198 10.63 -36.17 25.65
CA ARG A 198 9.61 -36.83 26.47
C ARG A 198 9.48 -38.31 26.12
N GLU A 199 9.45 -38.64 24.83
CA GLU A 199 9.37 -40.03 24.36
C GLU A 199 10.62 -40.83 24.76
N ASP A 200 11.81 -40.24 24.64
CA ASP A 200 13.06 -40.84 25.12
C ASP A 200 13.04 -41.07 26.64
N GLY A 201 12.52 -40.11 27.40
CA GLY A 201 12.36 -40.23 28.84
C GLY A 201 11.39 -41.35 29.22
N TRP A 202 10.29 -41.48 28.48
CA TRP A 202 9.31 -42.54 28.65
C TRP A 202 9.88 -43.92 28.32
N ASN A 203 10.57 -44.04 27.18
CA ASN A 203 11.20 -45.29 26.74
C ASN A 203 12.25 -45.77 27.75
N LYS A 204 13.07 -44.87 28.30
CA LYS A 204 14.05 -45.20 29.36
C LYS A 204 13.38 -45.63 30.66
N ALA A 205 12.26 -45.01 31.03
CA ALA A 205 11.52 -45.43 32.23
C ALA A 205 10.93 -46.83 32.07
N LEU A 206 10.40 -47.15 30.88
CA LEU A 206 9.85 -48.46 30.56
C LEU A 206 10.95 -49.54 30.50
N GLU A 207 12.11 -49.22 29.94
CA GLU A 207 13.29 -50.10 29.95
C GLU A 207 13.73 -50.43 31.38
N LEU A 208 13.82 -49.42 32.25
CA LEU A 208 14.17 -49.59 33.66
C LEU A 208 13.13 -50.42 34.43
N GLU A 209 11.84 -50.20 34.19
CA GLU A 209 10.77 -50.99 34.79
C GLU A 209 10.89 -52.47 34.40
N ARG A 210 11.10 -52.75 33.11
CA ARG A 210 11.31 -54.11 32.61
C ARG A 210 12.57 -54.75 33.21
N ASP A 211 13.65 -54.01 33.36
CA ASP A 211 14.87 -54.50 34.00
C ASP A 211 14.65 -54.81 35.49
N LEU A 212 13.89 -53.99 36.20
CA LEU A 212 13.53 -54.22 37.61
C LEU A 212 12.60 -55.44 37.76
N ASP A 213 11.60 -55.59 36.89
CA ASP A 213 10.72 -56.77 36.88
C ASP A 213 11.50 -58.05 36.58
N ASN A 214 12.45 -58.01 35.64
CA ASN A 214 13.34 -59.13 35.36
C ASN A 214 14.20 -59.49 36.58
N LEU A 215 14.81 -58.51 37.24
CA LEU A 215 15.61 -58.72 38.45
C LEU A 215 14.77 -59.26 39.61
N ARG A 216 13.56 -58.73 39.77
CA ARG A 216 12.60 -59.21 40.76
C ARG A 216 12.21 -60.67 40.50
N GLY A 217 11.92 -61.01 39.23
CA GLY A 217 11.66 -62.39 38.82
C GLY A 217 12.84 -63.33 39.11
N GLN A 218 14.08 -62.90 38.82
CA GLN A 218 15.29 -63.68 39.14
C GLN A 218 15.48 -63.88 40.66
N LEU A 219 15.14 -62.89 41.48
CA LEU A 219 15.20 -63.00 42.94
C LEU A 219 14.14 -63.97 43.47
N GLU A 220 12.92 -63.92 42.91
CA GLU A 220 11.82 -64.81 43.28
C GLU A 220 12.13 -66.27 42.87
N THR A 221 12.73 -66.53 41.70
CA THR A 221 13.17 -67.88 41.32
C THR A 221 14.35 -68.38 42.14
N ALA A 222 15.34 -67.52 42.44
CA ALA A 222 16.47 -67.86 43.31
C ALA A 222 16.02 -68.20 44.76
N SER A 223 14.92 -67.59 45.22
CA SER A 223 14.32 -67.88 46.53
C SER A 223 13.51 -69.19 46.55
N ALA A 224 12.96 -69.62 45.41
CA ALA A 224 12.16 -70.84 45.29
C ALA A 224 13.01 -72.13 45.22
N ASP A 225 14.25 -72.06 44.71
CA ASP A 225 15.18 -73.19 44.64
C ASP A 225 15.94 -73.50 45.96
N GLY A 226 15.55 -72.88 47.08
CA GLY A 226 15.96 -73.30 48.42
C GLY A 226 17.47 -73.16 48.74
N GLN A 227 18.24 -72.43 47.93
CA GLN A 227 19.65 -72.19 48.20
C GLN A 227 19.84 -70.83 48.89
N SER A 228 20.04 -70.87 50.20
CA SER A 228 20.37 -69.70 51.03
C SER A 228 21.76 -69.17 50.67
N VAL A 229 21.85 -68.35 49.62
CA VAL A 229 23.06 -67.59 49.30
C VAL A 229 22.94 -66.21 49.95
N ILE A 230 23.74 -66.04 51.01
CA ILE A 230 24.22 -64.82 51.66
C ILE A 230 23.65 -63.51 51.06
N VAL A 231 22.72 -62.91 51.80
CA VAL A 231 21.97 -61.68 51.45
C VAL A 231 22.87 -60.43 51.36
N ASP A 232 24.12 -60.49 51.83
CA ASP A 232 25.05 -59.35 51.85
C ASP A 232 25.68 -59.01 50.49
N ASP A 233 25.84 -59.96 49.56
CA ASP A 233 26.54 -59.70 48.30
C ASP A 233 25.63 -59.05 47.23
N ALA A 234 24.35 -59.42 47.21
CA ALA A 234 23.36 -58.82 46.30
C ALA A 234 23.04 -57.35 46.65
N LEU A 235 23.03 -56.99 47.94
CA LEU A 235 22.87 -55.59 48.39
C LEU A 235 24.08 -54.72 48.06
N SER A 236 25.29 -55.30 48.03
CA SER A 236 26.52 -54.60 47.63
C SER A 236 26.56 -54.26 46.13
N ILE A 237 26.03 -55.16 45.28
CA ILE A 237 25.88 -54.91 43.83
C ILE A 237 24.80 -53.85 43.54
N LEU A 238 23.70 -53.84 44.32
CA LEU A 238 22.67 -52.79 44.25
C LEU A 238 23.22 -51.42 44.69
N SER A 239 24.10 -51.36 45.69
CA SER A 239 24.76 -50.12 46.13
C SER A 239 25.83 -49.62 45.15
N ALA A 240 26.46 -50.50 44.37
CA ALA A 240 27.47 -50.12 43.38
C ALA A 240 26.86 -49.53 42.10
N LYS A 241 25.67 -49.99 41.67
CA LYS A 241 24.96 -49.46 40.49
C LYS A 241 24.14 -48.19 40.77
N GLY A 242 23.76 -47.92 42.03
CA GLY A 242 23.00 -46.71 42.42
C GLY A 242 23.80 -45.39 42.38
N ASN A 243 25.13 -45.43 42.26
CA ASN A 243 25.99 -44.24 42.34
C ASN A 243 26.20 -43.49 41.01
N GLN A 244 25.55 -43.88 39.91
CA GLN A 244 25.57 -43.10 38.66
C GLN A 244 24.54 -41.95 38.58
N GLY A 245 23.80 -41.67 39.65
CA GLY A 245 22.81 -40.57 39.72
C GLY A 245 23.40 -39.15 39.81
N SER A 246 24.71 -38.99 40.01
CA SER A 246 25.35 -37.68 40.28
C SER A 246 25.53 -36.77 39.05
N ARG A 247 25.48 -37.31 37.82
CA ARG A 247 25.66 -36.51 36.59
C ARG A 247 24.39 -35.78 36.12
N VAL A 248 23.20 -36.23 36.51
CA VAL A 248 21.93 -35.65 36.04
C VAL A 248 21.58 -34.32 36.75
N THR A 249 22.11 -34.10 37.96
CA THR A 249 21.89 -32.84 38.70
C THR A 249 22.78 -31.68 38.24
N GLN A 250 23.90 -31.95 37.56
CA GLN A 250 24.75 -30.88 36.99
C GLN A 250 24.20 -30.32 35.67
N ALA A 251 23.58 -31.16 34.82
CA ALA A 251 22.92 -30.71 33.59
C ALA A 251 21.68 -29.83 33.87
N ARG A 252 20.93 -30.11 34.94
CA ARG A 252 19.79 -29.27 35.35
C ARG A 252 20.21 -27.91 35.94
N LYS A 253 21.42 -27.79 36.51
CA LYS A 253 21.95 -26.52 37.02
C LYS A 253 22.56 -25.62 35.92
N SER A 254 23.09 -26.17 34.82
CA SER A 254 23.55 -25.36 33.68
C SER A 254 22.39 -24.89 32.79
N SER A 255 21.32 -25.68 32.67
CA SER A 255 20.10 -25.32 31.92
C SER A 255 19.36 -24.11 32.51
N MET A 256 19.18 -24.04 33.84
CA MET A 256 18.53 -22.90 34.48
C MET A 256 19.30 -21.57 34.37
N ARG A 257 20.62 -21.62 34.13
CA ARG A 257 21.44 -20.41 33.98
C ARG A 257 21.46 -19.87 32.55
N ALA A 258 21.27 -20.74 31.55
CA ALA A 258 21.13 -20.33 30.14
C ALA A 258 19.76 -19.67 29.86
N SER A 259 18.67 -20.17 30.46
CA SER A 259 17.32 -19.62 30.24
C SER A 259 17.11 -18.22 30.86
N LYS A 260 17.96 -17.78 31.81
CA LYS A 260 17.93 -16.41 32.35
C LYS A 260 18.79 -15.40 31.56
N ALA A 261 19.65 -15.87 30.65
CA ALA A 261 20.45 -14.99 29.80
C ALA A 261 19.66 -14.45 28.59
N SER A 262 18.66 -15.20 28.09
CA SER A 262 17.87 -14.78 26.91
C SER A 262 16.72 -13.81 27.23
N LEU A 263 16.26 -13.76 28.49
CA LEU A 263 15.15 -12.88 28.90
C LEU A 263 15.58 -11.43 29.23
N ARG A 264 16.85 -11.04 29.00
CA ARG A 264 17.33 -9.68 29.25
C ARG A 264 17.47 -8.80 28.00
N HIS A 265 17.09 -9.27 26.81
CA HIS A 265 17.24 -8.48 25.58
C HIS A 265 16.06 -7.57 25.20
N PHE A 266 15.03 -7.45 26.06
CA PHE A 266 13.88 -6.57 25.83
C PHE A 266 13.58 -5.64 27.01
N SER A 267 14.58 -4.86 27.44
CA SER A 267 14.35 -3.66 28.27
C SER A 267 15.24 -2.51 27.83
N LYS A 268 15.05 -2.07 26.59
CA LYS A 268 15.42 -0.72 26.16
C LYS A 268 14.30 -0.15 25.30
N VAL A 269 13.23 0.24 25.99
CA VAL A 269 12.29 1.24 25.48
C VAL A 269 12.36 2.45 26.42
N SER A 270 12.72 3.57 25.79
CA SER A 270 12.55 4.99 26.12
C SER A 270 13.04 5.56 27.45
N ALA A 271 13.97 6.53 27.34
CA ALA A 271 13.87 7.83 28.00
C ALA A 271 14.94 8.80 27.44
N ARG A 272 14.50 9.75 26.62
CA ARG A 272 15.02 11.14 26.47
C ARG A 272 14.28 11.78 25.28
N SER A 273 13.09 12.34 25.48
CA SER A 273 12.80 13.67 26.04
C SER A 273 13.50 14.82 25.30
N SER A 274 12.69 15.51 24.48
CA SER A 274 12.55 16.97 24.46
C SER A 274 13.80 17.83 24.55
N THR A 275 14.12 18.51 23.45
CA THR A 275 14.69 19.87 23.48
C THR A 275 13.73 20.82 22.79
N HIS A 276 12.92 21.46 23.63
CA HIS A 276 12.10 22.62 23.34
C HIS A 276 12.87 23.87 23.85
N SER A 277 13.06 24.86 22.98
CA SER A 277 13.12 26.33 23.20
C SER A 277 14.08 26.96 24.25
N GLN A 278 15.01 27.82 23.78
CA GLN A 278 15.27 29.24 24.16
C GLN A 278 16.14 29.85 23.02
N ARG A 279 15.79 30.86 22.22
CA ARG A 279 15.52 32.32 22.39
C ARG A 279 16.69 33.16 22.96
N PHE A 280 17.06 34.21 22.19
CA PHE A 280 17.82 35.46 22.47
C PHE A 280 19.37 35.51 22.42
N GLY A 281 19.87 36.49 21.66
CA GLY A 281 20.87 37.47 22.13
C GLY A 281 22.26 37.42 21.50
N GLY A 282 22.50 38.28 20.51
CA GLY A 282 23.81 38.60 19.92
C GLY A 282 23.65 39.57 18.77
#